data_AF-W4KDT0-F1
#
_entry.id   AF-W4KDT0-F1
#
_cell.length_a   1.000
_cell.length_b   1.000
_cell.length_c   1.000
_cell.angle_alpha   90.00
_cell.angle_beta   90.00
_cell.angle_gamma   90.00
#
_symmetry.space_group_name_H-M   'P 1'
#
loop_
_entity.id
_entity.type
_entity.pdbx_description
1 polymer ?
#
loop_
_entity_poly.entity_id
_entity_poly.type
_entity_poly.pdbx_seq_one_letter_code
_entity_poly.pdbx_strand_id
1 'polypeptide(L)'
;MKYLNTHYRDKGSAIVYAKALGLQDIFEEVNQKSIYVRYVKGVLKGEYDDHRVFNGLLAAIVDGRECSQAGKGLQNMQYAPSLDKFSHIALIESPGVYRFMAQHFNLHSARSFKMKQAAMPRFPSTISAATYDCVRHMLKALDYNGPLGISCDDTKLHATLRTYWDSQADQHFLVGHTGDPMPIANPQELQEILRSAELEKATKLWPSTSLNP
;
A
#
# COMPACT_ATOMS: atom_id res chain seq x y z
N MET A 1 -37.46 15.91 -37.21
CA MET A 1 -37.46 15.03 -38.41
C MET A 1 -38.90 14.61 -38.71
N LYS A 2 -39.53 15.17 -39.77
CA LYS A 2 -40.96 14.98 -40.08
C LYS A 2 -41.24 13.89 -41.15
N TYR A 3 -40.18 13.28 -41.69
CA TYR A 3 -40.24 12.34 -42.82
C TYR A 3 -39.41 11.06 -42.60
N LEU A 4 -39.25 10.62 -41.35
CA LEU A 4 -38.52 9.38 -41.06
C LEU A 4 -39.49 8.20 -41.11
N ASN A 5 -39.36 7.33 -42.11
CA ASN A 5 -40.21 6.15 -42.29
C ASN A 5 -39.94 5.13 -41.17
N THR A 6 -40.87 5.04 -40.21
CA THR A 6 -40.79 4.14 -39.05
C THR A 6 -41.39 2.76 -39.32
N HIS A 7 -42.10 2.58 -40.44
CA HIS A 7 -42.92 1.38 -40.71
C HIS A 7 -42.11 0.17 -41.20
N TYR A 8 -40.90 0.40 -41.72
CA TYR A 8 -40.00 -0.64 -42.26
C TYR A 8 -38.71 -0.81 -41.43
N ARG A 9 -38.67 -0.29 -40.19
CA ARG A 9 -37.53 -0.49 -39.31
C ARG A 9 -37.67 -1.82 -38.58
N ASP A 10 -36.87 -2.79 -38.99
CA ASP A 10 -36.64 -3.97 -38.16
C ASP A 10 -35.91 -3.55 -36.89
N LYS A 11 -36.62 -3.62 -35.76
CA LYS A 11 -36.09 -3.30 -34.42
C LYS A 11 -34.92 -4.21 -34.07
N GLY A 12 -34.90 -5.46 -34.57
CA GLY A 12 -33.81 -6.40 -34.36
C GLY A 12 -32.51 -5.89 -34.99
N SER A 13 -32.55 -5.56 -36.28
CA SER A 13 -31.43 -4.99 -37.02
C SER A 13 -30.93 -3.67 -36.43
N ALA A 14 -31.83 -2.80 -35.97
CA ALA A 14 -31.44 -1.56 -35.30
C ALA A 14 -30.69 -1.80 -33.97
N ILE A 15 -31.09 -2.81 -33.19
CA ILE A 15 -30.42 -3.19 -31.95
C ILE A 15 -29.06 -3.84 -32.24
N VAL A 16 -28.97 -4.71 -33.25
CA VAL A 16 -27.70 -5.33 -33.68
C VAL A 16 -26.73 -4.25 -34.17
N TYR A 17 -27.21 -3.32 -35.00
CA TYR A 17 -26.41 -2.20 -35.49
C TYR A 17 -25.98 -1.27 -34.35
N ALA A 18 -26.87 -0.93 -33.40
CA ALA A 18 -26.52 -0.12 -32.23
C ALA A 18 -25.48 -0.80 -31.33
N LYS A 19 -25.53 -2.13 -31.20
CA LYS A 19 -24.51 -2.93 -30.49
C LYS A 19 -23.17 -2.96 -31.26
N ALA A 20 -23.20 -2.89 -32.58
CA ALA A 20 -22.03 -3.00 -33.45
C ALA A 20 -21.37 -1.67 -33.82
N LEU A 21 -22.06 -0.53 -33.65
CA LEU A 21 -21.65 0.80 -34.13
C LEU A 21 -20.25 1.24 -33.64
N GLY A 22 -19.81 0.76 -32.48
CA GLY A 22 -18.44 1.01 -31.95
C GLY A 22 -17.50 -0.18 -32.03
N LEU A 23 -18.00 -1.35 -32.45
CA LEU A 23 -17.20 -2.56 -32.66
C LEU A 23 -16.60 -2.61 -34.06
N GLN A 24 -17.19 -1.89 -35.01
CA GLN A 24 -16.76 -1.88 -36.41
C GLN A 24 -15.27 -1.48 -36.53
N ASP A 25 -14.86 -0.42 -35.83
CA ASP A 25 -13.47 0.03 -35.77
C ASP A 25 -12.51 -1.02 -35.18
N ILE A 26 -12.98 -1.90 -34.29
CA ILE A 26 -12.15 -2.96 -33.68
C ILE A 26 -11.96 -4.14 -34.64
N PHE A 27 -12.93 -4.40 -35.51
CA PHE A 27 -12.94 -5.55 -36.42
C PHE A 27 -12.38 -5.26 -37.81
N GLU A 28 -12.18 -3.99 -38.18
CA GLU A 28 -11.48 -3.59 -39.40
C GLU A 28 -10.09 -4.25 -39.49
N GLU A 29 -9.75 -4.84 -40.64
CA GLU A 29 -8.48 -5.57 -40.87
C GLU A 29 -7.24 -4.73 -40.56
N VAL A 30 -7.32 -3.42 -40.78
CA VAL A 30 -6.25 -2.46 -40.47
C VAL A 30 -5.95 -2.43 -38.96
N ASN A 31 -6.99 -2.54 -38.13
CA ASN A 31 -6.87 -2.50 -36.67
C ASN A 31 -6.59 -3.88 -36.06
N GLN A 32 -6.77 -4.98 -36.79
CA GLN A 32 -6.43 -6.32 -36.29
C GLN A 32 -4.92 -6.50 -36.02
N LYS A 33 -4.05 -5.76 -36.71
CA LYS A 33 -2.60 -5.73 -36.44
C LYS A 33 -2.22 -4.84 -35.26
N SER A 34 -3.14 -3.99 -34.80
CA SER A 34 -2.91 -3.09 -33.67
C SER A 34 -2.55 -3.88 -32.41
N ILE A 35 -1.54 -3.42 -31.67
CA ILE A 35 -1.17 -3.98 -30.38
C ILE A 35 -2.35 -3.93 -29.39
N TYR A 36 -3.18 -2.89 -29.46
CA TYR A 36 -4.31 -2.69 -28.55
C TYR A 36 -5.43 -3.71 -28.79
N VAL A 37 -5.78 -3.98 -30.06
CA VAL A 37 -6.80 -4.99 -30.40
C VAL A 37 -6.32 -6.40 -30.04
N ARG A 38 -5.04 -6.71 -30.27
CA ARG A 38 -4.44 -7.98 -29.84
C ARG A 38 -4.43 -8.12 -28.32
N TYR A 39 -4.07 -7.06 -27.60
CA TYR A 39 -4.07 -7.04 -26.14
C TYR A 39 -5.48 -7.29 -25.59
N VAL A 40 -6.50 -6.57 -26.07
CA VAL A 40 -7.90 -6.77 -25.65
C VAL A 40 -8.36 -8.21 -25.92
N LYS A 41 -8.07 -8.76 -27.10
CA LYS A 41 -8.38 -10.17 -27.41
C LYS A 41 -7.70 -11.13 -26.45
N GLY A 42 -6.43 -10.91 -26.11
CA GLY A 42 -5.68 -11.73 -25.15
C GLY A 42 -6.24 -11.62 -23.74
N VAL A 43 -6.59 -10.40 -23.28
CA VAL A 43 -7.23 -10.19 -21.96
C VAL A 43 -8.57 -10.92 -21.88
N LEU A 44 -9.42 -10.82 -22.91
CA LEU A 44 -10.71 -11.52 -22.94
C LEU A 44 -10.58 -13.04 -22.96
N LYS A 45 -9.43 -13.56 -23.43
CA LYS A 45 -9.10 -14.98 -23.41
C LYS A 45 -8.38 -15.44 -22.13
N GLY A 46 -8.06 -14.52 -21.22
CA GLY A 46 -7.26 -14.81 -20.01
C GLY A 46 -5.77 -15.00 -20.27
N GLU A 47 -5.26 -14.67 -21.46
CA GLU A 47 -3.84 -14.86 -21.82
C GLU A 47 -2.89 -13.98 -20.97
N TYR A 48 -3.43 -12.96 -20.29
CA TYR A 48 -2.66 -12.03 -19.46
C TYR A 48 -3.00 -12.06 -17.97
N ASP A 49 -3.68 -13.10 -17.49
CA ASP A 49 -4.11 -13.19 -16.07
C ASP A 49 -2.95 -13.18 -15.07
N ASP A 50 -1.77 -13.62 -15.50
CA ASP A 50 -0.54 -13.58 -14.70
C ASP A 50 0.11 -12.19 -14.65
N HIS A 51 -0.21 -11.29 -15.60
CA HIS A 51 0.32 -9.92 -15.67
C HIS A 51 -0.46 -8.95 -14.76
N ARG A 52 -0.75 -9.36 -13.54
CA ARG A 52 -1.68 -8.68 -12.61
C ARG A 52 -1.29 -7.25 -12.26
N VAL A 53 0.01 -6.93 -12.20
CA VAL A 53 0.47 -5.55 -11.91
C VAL A 53 0.18 -4.64 -13.09
N PHE A 54 0.51 -5.09 -14.31
CA PHE A 54 0.27 -4.33 -15.53
C PHE A 54 -1.23 -4.14 -15.80
N ASN A 55 -2.03 -5.19 -15.65
CA ASN A 55 -3.48 -5.09 -15.82
C ASN A 55 -4.09 -4.14 -14.78
N GLY A 56 -3.62 -4.19 -13.53
CA GLY A 56 -4.02 -3.24 -12.49
C GLY A 56 -3.63 -1.80 -12.81
N LEU A 57 -2.44 -1.58 -13.39
CA LEU A 57 -1.98 -0.27 -13.83
C LEU A 57 -2.86 0.28 -14.96
N LEU A 58 -3.20 -0.56 -15.94
CA LEU A 58 -4.10 -0.17 -17.02
C LEU A 58 -5.48 0.22 -16.49
N ALA A 59 -6.05 -0.57 -15.57
CA ALA A 59 -7.31 -0.25 -14.92
C ALA A 59 -7.26 1.12 -14.21
N ALA A 60 -6.21 1.38 -13.42
CA ALA A 60 -6.03 2.66 -12.73
C ALA A 60 -5.92 3.86 -13.70
N ILE A 61 -5.29 3.66 -14.87
CA ILE A 61 -5.20 4.70 -15.91
C ILE A 61 -6.59 4.98 -16.50
N VAL A 62 -7.36 3.95 -16.82
CA VAL A 62 -8.72 4.07 -17.37
C VAL A 62 -9.66 4.72 -16.35
N ASP A 63 -9.70 4.22 -15.13
CA ASP A 63 -10.56 4.73 -14.05
C ASP A 63 -10.25 6.20 -13.73
N GLY A 64 -8.97 6.58 -13.71
CA GLY A 64 -8.59 7.96 -13.46
C GLY A 64 -8.95 8.90 -14.61
N ARG A 65 -9.00 8.41 -15.85
CA ARG A 65 -9.51 9.18 -17.00
C ARG A 65 -11.02 9.39 -16.89
N GLU A 66 -11.78 8.37 -16.51
CA GLU A 66 -13.22 8.49 -16.26
C GLU A 66 -13.52 9.46 -15.12
N CYS A 67 -12.76 9.38 -14.01
CA CYS A 67 -12.86 10.34 -12.91
C CYS A 67 -12.62 11.77 -13.40
N SER A 68 -11.57 11.98 -14.20
CA SER A 68 -11.24 13.30 -14.75
C SER A 68 -12.32 13.82 -15.69
N GLN A 69 -12.90 12.97 -16.54
CA GLN A 69 -14.03 13.33 -17.42
C GLN A 69 -15.28 13.70 -16.64
N ALA A 70 -15.50 13.08 -15.48
CA ALA A 70 -16.58 13.40 -14.55
C ALA A 70 -16.29 14.63 -13.66
N GLY A 71 -15.15 15.31 -13.85
CA GLY A 71 -14.72 16.45 -13.02
C GLY A 71 -14.35 16.07 -11.58
N LYS A 72 -14.07 14.79 -11.32
CA LYS A 72 -13.68 14.27 -10.01
C LYS A 72 -12.15 14.09 -9.94
N GLY A 73 -11.57 14.38 -8.78
CA GLY A 73 -10.19 13.99 -8.49
C GLY A 73 -10.05 12.47 -8.28
N LEU A 74 -8.81 11.97 -8.17
CA LEU A 74 -8.50 10.55 -7.92
C LEU A 74 -8.80 10.07 -6.48
N GLN A 75 -9.64 10.81 -5.75
CA GLN A 75 -10.01 10.47 -4.38
C GLN A 75 -10.94 9.24 -4.40
N ASN A 76 -10.72 8.30 -3.48
CA ASN A 76 -11.49 7.05 -3.36
C ASN A 76 -11.43 6.10 -4.57
N MET A 77 -10.49 6.31 -5.50
CA MET A 77 -10.24 5.36 -6.58
C MET A 77 -9.78 4.02 -5.98
N GLN A 78 -10.34 2.93 -6.51
CA GLN A 78 -9.98 1.58 -6.10
C GLN A 78 -8.80 1.09 -6.92
N TYR A 79 -7.90 0.36 -6.27
CA TYR A 79 -6.68 -0.15 -6.89
C TYR A 79 -6.67 -1.67 -6.82
N ALA A 80 -6.23 -2.31 -7.90
CA ALA A 80 -6.02 -3.74 -7.91
C ALA A 80 -5.01 -4.14 -6.80
N PRO A 81 -5.25 -5.21 -6.02
CA PRO A 81 -4.36 -5.60 -4.92
C PRO A 81 -2.90 -5.86 -5.33
N SER A 82 -2.69 -6.37 -6.55
CA SER A 82 -1.36 -6.57 -7.16
C SER A 82 -0.62 -5.25 -7.36
N LEU A 83 -1.30 -4.25 -7.90
CA LEU A 83 -0.75 -2.92 -8.10
C LEU A 83 -0.49 -2.21 -6.77
N ASP A 84 -1.44 -2.28 -5.82
CA ASP A 84 -1.29 -1.64 -4.51
C ASP A 84 -0.04 -2.15 -3.76
N LYS A 85 0.16 -3.48 -3.75
CA LYS A 85 1.37 -4.10 -3.18
C LYS A 85 2.64 -3.68 -3.91
N PHE A 86 2.64 -3.74 -5.24
CA PHE A 86 3.79 -3.33 -6.05
C PHE A 86 4.16 -1.85 -5.80
N SER A 87 3.16 -0.98 -5.79
CA SER A 87 3.33 0.45 -5.51
C SER A 87 3.87 0.70 -4.10
N HIS A 88 3.41 -0.04 -3.10
CA HIS A 88 3.91 0.09 -1.74
C HIS A 88 5.39 -0.34 -1.65
N ILE A 89 5.76 -1.46 -2.26
CA ILE A 89 7.16 -1.93 -2.33
C ILE A 89 8.02 -0.90 -3.05
N ALA A 90 7.61 -0.44 -4.24
CA ALA A 90 8.35 0.56 -5.01
C ALA A 90 8.57 1.87 -4.23
N LEU A 91 7.58 2.30 -3.44
CA LEU A 91 7.70 3.46 -2.55
C LEU A 91 8.72 3.24 -1.43
N ILE A 92 8.80 2.03 -0.87
CA ILE A 92 9.78 1.68 0.17
C ILE A 92 11.20 1.65 -0.42
N GLU A 93 11.37 0.98 -1.57
CA GLU A 93 12.67 0.81 -2.24
C GLU A 93 13.23 2.15 -2.73
N SER A 94 12.41 2.97 -3.39
CA SER A 94 12.84 4.28 -3.89
C SER A 94 11.70 5.29 -3.93
N PRO A 95 11.55 6.12 -2.88
CA PRO A 95 10.55 7.18 -2.87
C PRO A 95 10.70 8.19 -4.01
N GLY A 96 11.93 8.42 -4.50
CA GLY A 96 12.21 9.32 -5.61
C GLY A 96 11.63 8.80 -6.93
N VAL A 97 11.95 7.56 -7.26
CA VAL A 97 11.44 6.90 -8.48
C VAL A 97 9.92 6.74 -8.40
N TYR A 98 9.38 6.38 -7.23
CA TYR A 98 7.94 6.26 -7.05
C TYR A 98 7.21 7.57 -7.31
N ARG A 99 7.73 8.71 -6.82
CA ARG A 99 7.14 10.03 -7.09
C ARG A 99 7.14 10.37 -8.57
N PHE A 100 8.22 10.06 -9.28
CA PHE A 100 8.30 10.24 -10.72
C PHE A 100 7.27 9.35 -11.45
N MET A 101 7.18 8.08 -11.09
CA MET A 101 6.17 7.15 -11.64
C MET A 101 4.74 7.65 -11.41
N ALA A 102 4.43 8.13 -10.20
CA ALA A 102 3.10 8.64 -9.85
C ALA A 102 2.69 9.93 -10.59
N GLN A 103 3.62 10.59 -11.31
CA GLN A 103 3.28 11.70 -12.21
C GLN A 103 2.73 11.22 -13.56
N HIS A 104 3.13 10.01 -13.99
CA HIS A 104 2.73 9.43 -15.27
C HIS A 104 1.62 8.40 -15.13
N PHE A 105 1.51 7.81 -13.95
CA PHE A 105 0.56 6.76 -13.62
C PHE A 105 -0.36 7.25 -12.52
N ASN A 106 -1.66 6.94 -12.61
CA ASN A 106 -2.66 7.25 -11.58
C ASN A 106 -2.44 6.34 -10.37
N LEU A 107 -1.32 6.49 -9.63
CA LEU A 107 -0.94 5.68 -8.48
C LEU A 107 -1.36 6.31 -7.16
N HIS A 108 -1.37 5.50 -6.09
CA HIS A 108 -1.56 6.01 -4.74
C HIS A 108 -0.51 7.07 -4.36
N SER A 109 -0.95 8.07 -3.63
CA SER A 109 -0.01 9.01 -3.01
C SER A 109 0.75 8.35 -1.87
N ALA A 110 1.99 8.81 -1.62
CA ALA A 110 2.76 8.36 -0.46
C ALA A 110 2.02 8.62 0.87
N ARG A 111 1.20 9.68 0.94
CA ARG A 111 0.34 9.96 2.10
C ARG A 111 -0.70 8.86 2.31
N SER A 112 -1.30 8.33 1.24
CA SER A 112 -2.28 7.24 1.34
C SER A 112 -1.66 6.00 1.99
N PHE A 113 -0.45 5.61 1.57
CA PHE A 113 0.27 4.51 2.20
C PHE A 113 0.63 4.79 3.66
N LYS A 114 1.05 6.02 4.00
CA LYS A 114 1.31 6.38 5.41
C LYS A 114 0.06 6.26 6.28
N MET A 115 -1.12 6.64 5.77
CA MET A 115 -2.38 6.48 6.49
C MET A 115 -2.74 5.01 6.67
N LYS A 116 -2.60 4.18 5.62
CA LYS A 116 -2.80 2.72 5.72
C LYS A 116 -1.86 2.11 6.77
N GLN A 117 -0.58 2.49 6.77
CA GLN A 117 0.41 2.01 7.76
C GLN A 117 0.10 2.50 9.17
N ALA A 118 -0.37 3.74 9.34
CA ALA A 118 -0.71 4.27 10.65
C ALA A 118 -1.90 3.54 11.30
N ALA A 119 -2.79 2.96 10.49
CA ALA A 119 -3.91 2.13 10.94
C ALA A 119 -3.51 0.66 11.21
N MET A 120 -2.33 0.22 10.77
CA MET A 120 -1.82 -1.11 11.09
C MET A 120 -1.29 -1.16 12.52
N PRO A 121 -1.33 -2.34 13.17
CA PRO A 121 -0.69 -2.54 14.47
C PRO A 121 0.76 -2.07 14.45
N ARG A 122 1.17 -1.36 15.50
CA ARG A 122 2.54 -0.89 15.65
C ARG A 122 3.45 -2.07 15.99
N PHE A 123 4.73 -1.93 15.64
CA PHE A 123 5.74 -2.86 16.11
C PHE A 123 5.79 -2.82 17.65
N PRO A 124 5.90 -3.98 18.32
CA PRO A 124 6.13 -4.04 19.76
C PRO A 124 7.34 -3.18 20.15
N SER A 125 7.24 -2.47 21.28
CA SER A 125 8.30 -1.61 21.79
C SER A 125 9.50 -2.37 22.36
N THR A 126 9.31 -3.64 22.67
CA THR A 126 10.33 -4.57 23.19
C THR A 126 10.29 -5.91 22.44
N ILE A 127 11.32 -6.74 22.61
CA ILE A 127 11.27 -8.13 22.15
C ILE A 127 10.34 -8.89 23.10
N SER A 128 9.12 -9.15 22.65
CA SER A 128 8.06 -9.83 23.41
C SER A 128 7.54 -11.05 22.68
N ALA A 129 6.59 -11.78 23.29
CA ALA A 129 5.89 -12.90 22.65
C ALA A 129 5.30 -12.52 21.27
N ALA A 130 4.78 -11.29 21.14
CA ALA A 130 4.25 -10.79 19.87
C ALA A 130 5.32 -10.71 18.76
N THR A 131 6.57 -10.41 19.11
CA THR A 131 7.69 -10.43 18.17
C THR A 131 7.93 -11.85 17.65
N TYR A 132 7.90 -12.85 18.53
CA TYR A 132 8.04 -14.25 18.13
C TYR A 132 6.85 -14.76 17.31
N ASP A 133 5.63 -14.28 17.58
CA ASP A 133 4.45 -14.57 16.75
C ASP A 133 4.61 -14.05 15.32
N CYS A 134 5.12 -12.82 15.17
CA CYS A 134 5.46 -12.27 13.86
C CYS A 134 6.50 -13.13 13.13
N VAL A 135 7.58 -13.54 13.79
CA VAL A 135 8.58 -14.42 13.18
C VAL A 135 7.96 -15.75 12.74
N ARG A 136 7.15 -16.39 13.60
CA ARG A 136 6.43 -17.63 13.27
C ARG A 136 5.54 -17.47 12.04
N HIS A 137 4.82 -16.36 11.95
CA HIS A 137 3.96 -16.07 10.80
C HIS A 137 4.77 -15.91 9.51
N MET A 138 5.90 -15.21 9.56
CA MET A 138 6.80 -15.03 8.41
C MET A 138 7.39 -16.36 7.93
N LEU A 139 7.87 -17.20 8.84
CA LEU A 139 8.45 -18.50 8.48
C LEU A 139 7.41 -19.42 7.83
N LYS A 140 6.18 -19.42 8.36
CA LYS A 140 5.06 -20.16 7.75
C LYS A 140 4.74 -19.64 6.35
N ALA A 141 4.75 -18.31 6.15
CA ALA A 141 4.50 -17.72 4.83
C ALA A 141 5.59 -18.05 3.81
N LEU A 142 6.82 -18.30 4.27
CA LEU A 142 7.96 -18.72 3.44
C LEU A 142 8.08 -20.24 3.29
N ASP A 143 7.20 -21.02 3.93
CA ASP A 143 7.29 -22.49 4.03
C ASP A 143 8.66 -22.97 4.53
N TYR A 144 9.25 -22.24 5.47
CA TYR A 144 10.57 -22.52 5.99
C TYR A 144 10.52 -23.41 7.24
N ASN A 145 11.08 -24.62 7.14
CA ASN A 145 11.11 -25.62 8.21
C ASN A 145 12.55 -25.93 8.71
N GLY A 146 13.54 -25.13 8.32
CA GLY A 146 14.94 -25.32 8.68
C GLY A 146 15.31 -24.77 10.06
N PRO A 147 16.57 -24.97 10.50
CA PRO A 147 17.08 -24.41 11.76
C PRO A 147 17.19 -22.88 11.68
N LEU A 148 16.86 -22.20 12.78
CA LEU A 148 16.97 -20.74 12.89
C LEU A 148 18.15 -20.35 13.77
N GLY A 149 19.02 -19.50 13.25
CA GLY A 149 20.03 -18.80 14.05
C GLY A 149 19.43 -17.51 14.63
N ILE A 150 19.54 -17.33 15.95
CA ILE A 150 19.21 -16.06 16.60
C ILE A 150 20.52 -15.38 16.95
N SER A 151 20.75 -14.21 16.37
CA SER A 151 21.89 -13.34 16.66
C SER A 151 21.39 -11.96 17.07
N CYS A 152 22.05 -11.38 18.07
CA CYS A 152 21.80 -10.00 18.49
C CYS A 152 23.11 -9.23 18.37
N ASP A 153 23.04 -8.02 17.84
CA ASP A 153 24.18 -7.10 17.76
C ASP A 153 23.75 -5.69 18.18
N ASP A 154 24.70 -4.94 18.74
CA ASP A 154 24.48 -3.61 19.28
C ASP A 154 24.52 -2.57 18.15
N THR A 155 23.40 -1.92 17.89
CA THR A 155 23.41 -0.72 17.03
C THR A 155 23.64 0.52 17.86
N LYS A 156 24.71 1.28 17.58
CA LYS A 156 24.92 2.61 18.17
C LYS A 156 23.85 3.57 17.67
N LEU A 157 23.24 4.31 18.59
CA LEU A 157 22.20 5.30 18.31
C LEU A 157 22.63 6.70 18.73
N HIS A 158 21.98 7.72 18.15
CA HIS A 158 22.06 9.06 18.69
C HIS A 158 21.32 9.11 20.03
N ALA A 159 22.05 9.44 21.11
CA ALA A 159 21.50 9.56 22.46
C ALA A 159 20.46 10.68 22.54
N THR A 160 19.18 10.32 22.48
CA THR A 160 18.06 11.26 22.45
C THR A 160 16.85 10.65 23.15
N LEU A 161 16.20 11.44 24.01
CA LEU A 161 14.92 11.09 24.62
C LEU A 161 13.79 11.44 23.67
N ARG A 162 12.81 10.55 23.52
CA ARG A 162 11.60 10.80 22.73
C ARG A 162 10.39 10.26 23.45
N THR A 163 9.25 10.91 23.24
CA THR A 163 7.95 10.34 23.63
C THR A 163 7.33 9.64 22.44
N TYR A 164 6.64 8.52 22.71
CA TYR A 164 5.79 7.87 21.73
C TYR A 164 4.43 7.55 22.37
N TRP A 165 3.39 7.48 21.54
CA TRP A 165 2.04 7.09 21.98
C TRP A 165 1.85 5.60 21.71
N ASP A 166 1.44 4.86 22.74
CA ASP A 166 1.01 3.47 22.59
C ASP A 166 -0.52 3.40 22.63
N SER A 167 -1.12 2.98 21.51
CA SER A 167 -2.56 2.84 21.39
C SER A 167 -3.14 1.65 22.16
N GLN A 168 -2.34 0.65 22.51
CA GLN A 168 -2.81 -0.50 23.30
C GLN A 168 -2.88 -0.15 24.79
N ALA A 169 -1.89 0.60 25.28
CA ALA A 169 -1.83 1.04 26.66
C ALA A 169 -2.52 2.39 26.92
N ASP A 170 -2.99 3.07 25.86
CA ASP A 170 -3.67 4.37 25.90
C ASP A 170 -2.88 5.46 26.65
N GLN A 171 -1.56 5.45 26.50
CA GLN A 171 -0.67 6.38 27.20
C GLN A 171 0.60 6.70 26.41
N HIS A 172 1.25 7.80 26.81
CA HIS A 172 2.56 8.16 26.32
C HIS A 172 3.66 7.42 27.07
N PHE A 173 4.73 7.06 26.38
CA PHE A 173 5.94 6.47 26.95
C PHE A 173 7.16 7.28 26.57
N LEU A 174 8.09 7.43 27.51
CA LEU A 174 9.44 7.92 27.30
C LEU A 174 10.35 6.78 26.84
N VAL A 175 11.13 7.03 25.78
CA VAL A 175 12.15 6.11 25.27
C VAL A 175 13.46 6.83 25.01
N GLY A 176 14.54 6.05 24.89
CA GLY A 176 15.88 6.55 24.61
C GLY A 176 16.74 6.78 25.86
N HIS A 177 16.29 6.32 27.03
CA HIS A 177 17.10 6.15 28.23
C HIS A 177 17.48 4.67 28.42
N THR A 178 18.41 4.40 29.32
CA THR A 178 18.74 3.03 29.74
C THR A 178 17.59 2.42 30.54
N GLY A 179 17.20 1.18 30.22
CA GLY A 179 16.08 0.48 30.85
C GLY A 179 14.83 0.36 29.96
N ASP A 180 13.72 -0.05 30.57
CA ASP A 180 12.44 -0.23 29.87
C ASP A 180 11.72 1.11 29.61
N PRO A 181 10.87 1.19 28.58
CA PRO A 181 10.07 2.37 28.30
C PRO A 181 9.26 2.83 29.53
N MET A 182 9.39 4.09 29.91
CA MET A 182 8.73 4.65 31.09
C MET A 182 7.38 5.28 30.71
N PRO A 183 6.25 4.89 31.29
CA PRO A 183 4.96 5.53 31.04
C PRO A 183 4.96 6.96 31.58
N ILE A 184 4.31 7.88 30.87
CA ILE A 184 4.13 9.28 31.25
C ILE A 184 2.64 9.59 31.21
N ALA A 185 2.10 10.03 32.35
CA ALA A 185 0.70 10.40 32.46
C ALA A 185 0.43 11.82 31.94
N ASN A 186 1.36 12.77 32.13
CA ASN A 186 1.14 14.17 31.76
C ASN A 186 2.45 14.94 31.44
N PRO A 187 2.36 16.13 30.80
CA PRO A 187 3.53 16.92 30.44
C PRO A 187 4.35 17.43 31.64
N GLN A 188 3.76 17.59 32.82
CA GLN A 188 4.45 18.08 34.02
C GLN A 188 5.43 17.03 34.55
N GLU A 189 4.98 15.78 34.63
CA GLU A 189 5.81 14.62 34.99
C GLU A 189 7.02 14.51 34.05
N LEU A 190 6.80 14.67 32.74
CA LEU A 190 7.91 14.72 31.77
C LEU A 190 8.90 15.85 32.06
N GLN A 191 8.42 17.05 32.41
CA GLN A 191 9.31 18.17 32.75
C GLN A 191 10.13 17.91 34.02
N GLU A 192 9.53 17.27 35.02
CA GLU A 192 10.22 16.90 36.27
C GLU A 192 11.32 15.89 36.00
N ILE A 193 11.01 14.82 35.24
CA ILE A 193 11.96 13.80 34.82
C ILE A 193 13.11 14.40 34.00
N LEU A 194 12.82 15.33 33.09
CA LEU A 194 13.86 16.00 32.28
C LEU A 194 14.74 16.94 33.13
N ARG A 195 14.22 17.48 34.23
CA ARG A 195 14.96 18.38 35.13
C ARG A 195 15.80 17.64 36.16
N SER A 196 15.38 16.46 36.61
CA SER A 196 16.14 15.68 37.60
C SER A 196 17.50 15.23 37.07
N ALA A 197 17.66 15.13 35.74
CA ALA A 197 18.87 14.65 35.06
C ALA A 197 19.31 13.23 35.50
N GLU A 198 18.41 12.47 36.14
CA GLU A 198 18.67 11.10 36.60
C GLU A 198 18.62 10.09 35.45
N LEU A 199 18.03 10.45 34.32
CA LEU A 199 17.95 9.59 33.14
C LEU A 199 19.25 9.60 32.34
N GLU A 200 19.96 8.48 32.40
CA GLU A 200 21.06 8.21 31.48
C GLU A 200 20.51 7.88 30.08
N LYS A 201 20.91 8.67 29.08
CA LYS A 201 20.49 8.44 27.70
C LYS A 201 21.16 7.19 27.13
N ALA A 202 20.37 6.33 26.50
CA ALA A 202 20.91 5.16 25.82
C ALA A 202 21.71 5.57 24.58
N THR A 203 22.95 5.07 24.47
CA THR A 203 23.83 5.25 23.30
C THR A 203 23.79 4.05 22.35
N LYS A 204 23.11 2.98 22.77
CA LYS A 204 22.98 1.71 22.04
C LYS A 204 21.55 1.19 22.17
N LEU A 205 21.07 0.53 21.12
CA LEU A 205 19.85 -0.28 21.19
C LEU A 205 20.23 -1.66 21.74
N TRP A 206 19.77 -1.98 22.96
CA TRP A 206 19.75 -3.35 23.47
C TRP A 206 18.29 -3.80 23.54
N PRO A 207 17.93 -4.99 23.03
CA PRO A 207 16.59 -5.50 23.27
C PRO A 207 16.44 -5.83 24.76
N SER A 208 15.68 -5.02 25.50
CA SER A 208 15.32 -5.36 26.87
C SER A 208 14.55 -6.68 26.84
N THR A 209 15.16 -7.71 27.42
CA THR A 209 14.60 -9.05 27.53
C THR A 209 13.84 -9.07 28.84
N SER A 210 12.56 -8.72 28.82
CA SER A 210 11.62 -9.10 29.89
C SER A 210 11.19 -10.56 29.70
N LEU A 211 12.16 -11.46 29.62
CA LEU A 211 11.94 -12.89 29.79
C LEU A 211 12.19 -13.20 31.27
N ASN A 212 11.14 -13.08 32.08
CA ASN A 212 11.12 -13.83 33.32
C ASN A 212 11.05 -15.33 32.94
N PRO A 213 11.91 -16.18 33.51
CA PRO A 213 11.95 -17.61 33.24
C PRO A 213 10.64 -18.32 33.65
#